data_AF-A0A6A4ZYH9-F1
#
_entry.id   AF-A0A6A4ZYH9-F1
#
_cell.length_a   1.000
_cell.length_b   1.000
_cell.length_c   1.000
_cell.angle_alpha   90.00
_cell.angle_beta   90.00
_cell.angle_gamma   90.00
#
_symmetry.space_group_name_H-M   'P 1'
#
loop_
_entity.id
_entity.type
_entity.pdbx_description
1 polymer ?
#
loop_
_entity_poly.entity_id
_entity_poly.type
_entity_poly.pdbx_seq_one_letter_code
_entity_poly.pdbx_strand_id
1 'polypeptide(L)'
;MSRVLVGVFKAYHTALFKFVDESAGRTDVVAVEEASLKASMFSSRVKPTNAFALGDRDKVVENAVAPPILVHMAQAEGGRWPYEALFRSTQVHLVNAATSEYLFLLDFFKAAEGSNPVRVRELFLRIFAKTLSLGLEQLENYLCTCYDAIGLLLMVRLTLQHQQVLQQRRVPVLDTYLNRVLLLLWPRIYAVLELNVQSV
;
A
#
# COMPACT_ATOMS: atom_id res chain seq x y z
N MET A 1 -11.63 20.55 7.58
CA MET A 1 -10.40 19.73 7.36
C MET A 1 -10.70 18.26 7.15
N SER A 2 -11.23 17.50 8.14
CA SER A 2 -11.39 16.03 8.00
C SER A 2 -12.13 15.57 6.72
N ARG A 3 -13.26 16.20 6.35
CA ARG A 3 -14.00 15.86 5.11
C ARG A 3 -13.20 16.11 3.83
N VAL A 4 -12.41 17.18 3.80
CA VAL A 4 -11.61 17.55 2.63
C VAL A 4 -10.48 16.53 2.43
N LEU A 5 -9.78 16.16 3.52
CA LEU A 5 -8.74 15.12 3.46
C LEU A 5 -9.29 13.79 2.96
N VAL A 6 -10.43 13.35 3.50
CA VAL A 6 -11.09 12.11 3.02
C VAL A 6 -11.38 12.20 1.52
N GLY A 7 -11.92 13.33 1.04
CA GLY A 7 -12.18 13.55 -0.37
C GLY A 7 -10.93 13.48 -1.24
N VAL A 8 -9.84 14.12 -0.81
CA VAL A 8 -8.55 14.13 -1.53
C VAL A 8 -7.96 12.73 -1.61
N PHE A 9 -7.86 12.00 -0.48
CA PHE A 9 -7.31 10.64 -0.46
C PHE A 9 -8.19 9.67 -1.25
N LYS A 10 -9.51 9.80 -1.17
CA LYS A 10 -10.44 8.98 -1.97
C LYS A 10 -10.26 9.23 -3.46
N ALA A 11 -10.23 10.50 -3.88
CA ALA A 11 -10.04 10.87 -5.28
C ALA A 11 -8.67 10.41 -5.81
N TYR A 12 -7.62 10.58 -5.01
CA TYR A 12 -6.26 10.16 -5.34
C TYR A 12 -6.18 8.65 -5.55
N HIS A 13 -6.67 7.86 -4.60
CA HIS A 13 -6.69 6.40 -4.71
C HIS A 13 -7.51 5.94 -5.93
N THR A 14 -8.73 6.46 -6.11
CA THR A 14 -9.59 6.09 -7.25
C THR A 14 -8.96 6.46 -8.60
N ALA A 15 -8.24 7.59 -8.68
CA ALA A 15 -7.57 7.99 -9.91
C ALA A 15 -6.37 7.08 -10.19
N LEU A 16 -5.54 6.81 -9.18
CA LEU A 16 -4.40 5.92 -9.30
C LEU A 16 -4.82 4.48 -9.67
N PHE A 17 -5.94 4.00 -9.13
CA PHE A 17 -6.42 2.63 -9.37
C PHE A 17 -6.65 2.33 -10.86
N LYS A 18 -6.90 3.35 -11.68
CA LYS A 18 -7.05 3.22 -13.14
C LYS A 18 -5.76 2.82 -13.88
N PHE A 19 -4.61 3.02 -13.24
CA PHE A 19 -3.29 2.75 -13.80
C PHE A 19 -2.67 1.46 -13.26
N VAL A 20 -3.43 0.68 -12.47
CA VAL A 20 -2.97 -0.62 -11.97
C VAL A 20 -2.81 -1.60 -13.13
N ASP A 21 -1.71 -2.34 -13.09
CA ASP A 21 -1.48 -3.54 -13.88
C ASP A 21 -1.64 -4.76 -12.97
N GLU A 22 -2.49 -5.71 -13.39
CA GLU A 22 -2.73 -6.93 -12.61
C GLU A 22 -1.59 -7.93 -12.89
N SER A 23 -0.77 -8.18 -11.88
CA SER A 23 0.42 -9.06 -11.98
C SER A 23 0.10 -10.55 -11.82
N ALA A 24 -0.87 -10.92 -10.98
CA ALA A 24 -1.21 -12.31 -10.69
C ALA A 24 -2.72 -12.51 -10.48
N GLY A 25 -3.30 -13.43 -11.25
CA GLY A 25 -4.69 -13.88 -11.13
C GLY A 25 -4.86 -15.10 -10.22
N ARG A 26 -6.11 -15.49 -9.96
CA ARG A 26 -6.46 -16.66 -9.10
C ARG A 26 -5.88 -17.99 -9.59
N THR A 27 -5.59 -18.10 -10.88
CA THR A 27 -5.04 -19.31 -11.52
C THR A 27 -3.52 -19.33 -11.54
N ASP A 28 -2.88 -18.22 -11.16
CA ASP A 28 -1.42 -18.13 -11.15
C ASP A 28 -0.93 -18.74 -9.83
N VAL A 29 -0.36 -19.93 -9.93
CA VAL A 29 0.24 -20.68 -8.82
C VAL A 29 1.74 -20.84 -9.07
N VAL A 30 2.52 -20.85 -7.99
CA VAL A 30 4.00 -20.95 -8.06
C VAL A 30 4.45 -22.32 -8.57
N ALA A 31 3.65 -23.36 -8.32
CA ALA A 31 3.90 -24.71 -8.78
C ALA A 31 2.88 -25.08 -9.87
N VAL A 32 3.35 -25.18 -11.10
CA VAL A 32 2.61 -25.84 -12.18
C VAL A 32 3.39 -27.11 -12.51
N GLU A 33 2.80 -28.30 -12.29
CA GLU A 33 3.43 -29.55 -12.72
C GLU A 33 3.68 -29.51 -14.23
N GLU A 34 4.91 -29.85 -14.68
CA GLU A 34 5.27 -29.91 -16.11
C GLU A 34 4.33 -30.80 -16.95
N ALA A 35 3.64 -31.76 -16.32
CA ALA A 35 2.66 -32.63 -16.97
C ALA A 35 1.41 -31.87 -17.46
N SER A 36 0.98 -30.84 -16.72
CA SER A 36 -0.20 -30.02 -17.06
C SER A 36 0.07 -29.02 -18.19
N LEU A 37 1.32 -28.58 -18.37
CA LEU A 37 1.76 -27.74 -19.50
C LEU A 37 1.71 -28.50 -20.83
N LYS A 38 1.89 -29.83 -20.82
CA LYS A 38 1.86 -30.67 -22.04
C LYS A 38 0.45 -30.94 -22.58
N ALA A 39 -0.59 -30.78 -21.75
CA ALA A 39 -1.98 -30.91 -22.20
C ALA A 39 -2.50 -29.65 -22.93
N SER A 40 -1.81 -28.51 -22.79
CA SER A 40 -2.20 -27.21 -23.35
C SER A 40 -1.43 -26.85 -24.63
N MET A 41 -1.29 -27.77 -25.57
CA MET A 41 -0.63 -27.51 -26.87
C MET A 41 -1.53 -26.85 -27.93
N PHE A 42 -2.79 -26.52 -27.59
CA PHE A 42 -3.77 -25.93 -28.53
C PHE A 42 -4.24 -24.51 -28.20
N SER A 43 -3.68 -23.84 -27.19
CA SER A 43 -4.02 -22.45 -26.88
C SER A 43 -2.89 -21.51 -27.29
N SER A 44 -3.22 -20.54 -28.14
CA SER A 44 -2.32 -19.53 -28.69
C SER A 44 -1.47 -18.85 -27.62
N ARG A 45 -0.13 -18.93 -27.77
CA ARG A 45 0.90 -18.08 -27.12
C ARG A 45 0.43 -17.36 -25.84
N VAL A 46 0.18 -18.11 -24.77
CA VAL A 46 0.23 -17.53 -23.43
C VAL A 46 1.71 -17.25 -23.19
N LYS A 47 2.13 -15.99 -23.26
CA LYS A 47 3.44 -15.62 -22.71
C LYS A 47 3.45 -16.15 -21.27
N PRO A 48 4.45 -16.92 -20.83
CA PRO A 48 4.59 -17.24 -19.43
C PRO A 48 4.88 -15.92 -18.73
N THR A 49 3.83 -15.23 -18.29
CA THR A 49 3.97 -14.14 -17.35
C THR A 49 4.40 -14.84 -16.09
N ASN A 50 5.68 -14.72 -15.74
CA ASN A 50 6.14 -15.05 -14.40
C ASN A 50 5.41 -14.07 -13.47
N ALA A 51 4.17 -14.38 -13.10
CA ALA A 51 3.32 -13.58 -12.22
C ALA A 51 4.02 -13.32 -10.87
N PHE A 52 4.95 -14.22 -10.52
CA PHE A 52 5.84 -14.16 -9.36
C PHE A 52 7.30 -13.80 -9.72
N ALA A 53 7.59 -13.18 -10.86
CA ALA A 53 8.91 -12.59 -11.05
C ALA A 53 9.02 -11.30 -10.23
N LEU A 54 10.14 -11.16 -9.51
CA LEU A 54 10.46 -9.92 -8.82
C LEU A 54 10.70 -8.77 -9.82
N GLY A 55 11.35 -9.05 -10.97
CA GLY A 55 11.56 -8.07 -12.03
C GLY A 55 12.10 -6.74 -11.51
N ASP A 56 11.52 -5.63 -11.98
CA ASP A 56 11.82 -4.26 -11.53
C ASP A 56 11.00 -3.82 -10.28
N ARG A 57 10.28 -4.74 -9.63
CA ARG A 57 9.39 -4.43 -8.50
C ARG A 57 10.16 -4.18 -7.21
N ASP A 58 11.41 -4.65 -7.13
CA ASP A 58 12.36 -4.32 -6.06
C ASP A 58 12.62 -2.82 -5.94
N LYS A 59 12.66 -2.09 -7.08
CA LYS A 59 12.80 -0.63 -7.14
C LYS A 59 11.70 0.09 -6.37
N VAL A 60 10.52 -0.51 -6.20
CA VAL A 60 9.45 0.08 -5.38
C VAL A 60 9.87 0.19 -3.92
N VAL A 61 10.57 -0.83 -3.41
CA VAL A 61 11.09 -0.84 -2.03
C VAL A 61 12.31 0.06 -1.90
N GLU A 62 13.23 0.03 -2.85
CA GLU A 62 14.39 0.95 -2.85
C GLU A 62 13.94 2.41 -2.78
N ASN A 63 12.86 2.73 -3.50
CA ASN A 63 12.28 4.06 -3.56
C ASN A 63 11.11 4.25 -2.58
N ALA A 64 11.03 3.51 -1.46
CA ALA A 64 9.88 3.55 -0.55
C ALA A 64 9.50 4.96 -0.08
N VAL A 65 10.46 5.88 0.04
CA VAL A 65 10.25 7.27 0.51
C VAL A 65 10.26 8.30 -0.62
N ALA A 66 10.41 7.87 -1.88
CA ALA A 66 10.37 8.79 -3.02
C ALA A 66 9.00 9.51 -3.11
N PRO A 67 8.89 10.64 -3.82
CA PRO A 67 7.64 11.37 -3.94
C PRO A 67 6.47 10.50 -4.45
N PRO A 68 5.22 10.78 -4.04
CA PRO A 68 4.04 10.12 -4.58
C PRO A 68 3.90 10.37 -6.09
N ILE A 69 3.34 9.39 -6.79
CA ILE A 69 2.94 9.46 -8.19
C ILE A 69 1.97 10.63 -8.38
N LEU A 70 2.27 11.50 -9.33
CA LEU A 70 1.41 12.59 -9.73
C LEU A 70 0.41 12.11 -10.78
N VAL A 71 -0.88 12.09 -10.45
CA VAL A 71 -1.95 11.56 -11.32
C VAL A 71 -1.94 12.17 -12.71
N HIS A 72 -1.72 13.49 -12.83
CA HIS A 72 -1.71 14.18 -14.12
C HIS A 72 -0.51 13.76 -14.99
N MET A 73 0.66 13.52 -14.40
CA MET A 73 1.83 13.02 -15.14
C MET A 73 1.63 11.56 -15.53
N ALA A 74 1.09 10.74 -14.62
CA ALA A 74 0.73 9.36 -14.91
C ALA A 74 -0.23 9.24 -16.10
N GLN A 75 -1.19 10.16 -16.19
CA GLN A 75 -2.12 10.22 -17.32
C GLN A 75 -1.45 10.64 -18.64
N ALA A 76 -0.51 11.59 -18.59
CA ALA A 76 0.20 12.06 -19.78
C ALA A 76 1.18 11.01 -20.34
N GLU A 77 1.84 10.27 -19.45
CA GLU A 77 2.83 9.25 -19.81
C GLU A 77 2.20 7.88 -20.11
N GLY A 78 0.91 7.68 -19.80
CA GLY A 78 0.22 6.40 -19.98
C GLY A 78 0.80 5.27 -19.13
N GLY A 79 1.47 5.61 -18.03
CA GLY A 79 2.17 4.65 -17.18
C GLY A 79 1.22 3.62 -16.55
N ARG A 80 1.74 2.39 -16.39
CA ARG A 80 1.09 1.30 -15.68
C ARG A 80 2.01 0.80 -14.58
N TRP A 81 1.44 0.50 -13.42
CA TRP A 81 2.21 0.07 -12.26
C TRP A 81 1.56 -1.10 -11.53
N PRO A 82 2.36 -1.98 -10.91
CA PRO A 82 1.81 -2.98 -10.02
C PRO A 82 1.24 -2.31 -8.76
N TYR A 83 0.31 -2.99 -8.09
CA TYR A 83 -0.45 -2.39 -6.98
C TYR A 83 0.42 -1.90 -5.83
N GLU A 84 1.53 -2.57 -5.50
CA GLU A 84 2.41 -2.15 -4.41
C GLU A 84 3.05 -0.77 -4.66
N ALA A 85 3.23 -0.35 -5.91
CA ALA A 85 3.69 1.00 -6.24
C ALA A 85 2.61 2.05 -5.94
N LEU A 86 1.34 1.69 -6.17
CA LEU A 86 0.17 2.48 -5.82
C LEU A 86 0.00 2.61 -4.30
N PHE A 87 0.13 1.47 -3.61
CA PHE A 87 0.13 1.40 -2.16
C PHE A 87 1.24 2.28 -1.59
N ARG A 88 2.49 2.11 -2.04
CA ARG A 88 3.62 2.98 -1.66
C ARG A 88 3.26 4.45 -1.84
N SER A 89 2.77 4.83 -3.02
CA SER A 89 2.45 6.21 -3.34
C SER A 89 1.42 6.81 -2.38
N THR A 90 0.38 6.04 -2.08
CA THR A 90 -0.69 6.43 -1.14
C THR A 90 -0.16 6.52 0.29
N GLN A 91 0.66 5.56 0.73
CA GLN A 91 1.28 5.55 2.05
C GLN A 91 2.24 6.73 2.24
N VAL A 92 3.11 7.03 1.27
CA VAL A 92 4.00 8.20 1.32
C VAL A 92 3.19 9.49 1.40
N HIS A 93 2.13 9.61 0.59
CA HIS A 93 1.26 10.79 0.62
C HIS A 93 0.63 10.97 2.00
N LEU A 94 0.12 9.88 2.60
CA LEU A 94 -0.46 9.87 3.94
C LEU A 94 0.58 10.21 5.02
N VAL A 95 1.74 9.57 5.00
CA VAL A 95 2.83 9.77 5.97
C VAL A 95 3.31 11.22 5.93
N ASN A 96 3.50 11.79 4.75
CA ASN A 96 3.96 13.18 4.62
C ASN A 96 2.89 14.17 5.10
N ALA A 97 1.63 13.99 4.71
CA ALA A 97 0.52 14.83 5.17
C ALA A 97 0.32 14.73 6.70
N ALA A 98 0.38 13.52 7.26
CA ALA A 98 0.25 13.29 8.69
C ALA A 98 1.44 13.88 9.46
N THR A 99 2.66 13.76 8.92
CA THR A 99 3.87 14.35 9.51
C THR A 99 3.73 15.87 9.57
N SER A 100 3.39 16.53 8.46
CA SER A 100 3.26 17.99 8.42
C SER A 100 2.18 18.50 9.37
N GLU A 101 1.02 17.84 9.38
CA GLU A 101 -0.09 18.21 10.26
C GLU A 101 0.24 17.97 11.74
N TYR A 102 0.90 16.86 12.08
CA TYR A 102 1.31 16.60 13.45
C TYR A 102 2.31 17.63 13.98
N LEU A 103 3.33 17.97 13.17
CA LEU A 103 4.30 19.00 13.53
C LEU A 103 3.64 20.39 13.65
N PHE A 104 2.73 20.72 12.74
CA PHE A 104 1.94 21.94 12.84
C PHE A 104 1.12 21.99 14.12
N LEU A 105 0.39 20.91 14.47
CA LEU A 105 -0.39 20.86 15.71
C LEU A 105 0.49 20.97 16.95
N LEU A 106 1.65 20.31 16.94
CA LEU A 106 2.65 20.45 18.00
C LEU A 106 3.05 21.91 18.16
N ASP A 107 3.47 22.59 17.10
CA ASP A 107 4.02 23.94 17.18
C ASP A 107 2.94 25.00 17.45
N PHE A 108 1.77 24.87 16.83
CA PHE A 108 0.65 25.80 17.01
C PHE A 108 0.11 25.77 18.43
N PHE A 109 -0.06 24.58 19.02
CA PHE A 109 -0.63 24.45 20.36
C PHE A 109 0.41 24.49 21.50
N LYS A 110 1.71 24.29 21.20
CA LYS A 110 2.80 24.50 22.17
C LYS A 110 2.76 25.90 22.78
N ALA A 111 2.47 26.92 21.97
CA ALA A 111 2.47 28.32 22.40
C ALA A 111 1.33 28.67 23.37
N ALA A 112 0.23 27.91 23.36
CA ALA A 112 -0.98 28.25 24.11
C ALA A 112 -1.03 27.60 25.51
N GLU A 113 -0.54 26.37 25.66
CA GLU A 113 -0.82 25.56 26.86
C GLU A 113 0.36 24.65 27.31
N GLY A 114 1.53 24.78 26.71
CA GLY A 114 2.63 23.82 26.88
C GLY A 114 2.42 22.54 26.06
N SER A 115 3.48 21.77 25.81
CA SER A 115 3.38 20.58 24.94
C SER A 115 2.68 19.41 25.65
N ASN A 116 1.35 19.28 25.50
CA ASN A 116 0.63 18.07 25.91
C ASN A 116 0.50 17.09 24.72
N PRO A 117 1.29 16.01 24.67
CA PRO A 117 1.29 15.07 23.54
C PRO A 117 -0.04 14.32 23.39
N VAL A 118 -0.79 14.11 24.47
CA VAL A 118 -2.09 13.41 24.44
C VAL A 118 -3.12 14.24 23.69
N ARG A 119 -3.24 15.53 24.03
CA ARG A 119 -4.19 16.45 23.36
C ARG A 119 -3.87 16.63 21.87
N VAL A 120 -2.58 16.74 21.53
CA VAL A 120 -2.17 16.84 20.12
C VAL A 120 -2.56 15.58 19.34
N ARG A 121 -2.41 14.40 19.95
CA ARG A 121 -2.88 13.14 19.35
C ARG A 121 -4.39 13.11 19.16
N GLU A 122 -5.18 13.60 20.12
CA GLU A 122 -6.65 13.69 19.97
C GLU A 122 -7.07 14.62 18.84
N LEU A 123 -6.45 15.80 18.73
CA LEU A 123 -6.68 16.74 17.64
C LEU A 123 -6.31 16.13 16.29
N PHE A 124 -5.16 15.44 16.22
CA PHE A 124 -4.75 14.71 15.02
C PHE A 124 -5.80 13.68 14.61
N LEU A 125 -6.28 12.85 15.55
CA LEU A 125 -7.29 11.84 15.27
C LEU A 125 -8.63 12.47 14.83
N ARG A 126 -9.03 13.61 15.39
CA ARG A 126 -10.21 14.34 14.93
C ARG A 126 -10.11 14.76 13.45
N ILE A 127 -8.89 14.99 12.95
CA ILE A 127 -8.63 15.35 11.56
C ILE A 127 -8.53 14.09 10.68
N PHE A 128 -7.70 13.12 11.08
CA PHE A 128 -7.28 11.99 10.24
C PHE A 128 -8.07 10.70 10.42
N ALA A 129 -8.82 10.49 11.51
CA ALA A 129 -9.42 9.18 11.80
C ALA A 129 -10.24 8.62 10.63
N LYS A 130 -11.04 9.46 9.96
CA LYS A 130 -11.84 9.04 8.79
C LYS A 130 -10.97 8.69 7.58
N THR A 131 -9.88 9.42 7.35
CA THR A 131 -8.93 9.14 6.27
C THR A 131 -8.17 7.85 6.52
N LEU A 132 -7.75 7.59 7.77
CA LEU A 132 -7.08 6.36 8.17
C LEU A 132 -8.01 5.15 8.00
N SER A 133 -9.27 5.27 8.44
CA SER A 133 -10.27 4.22 8.22
C SER A 133 -10.53 3.94 6.75
N LEU A 134 -10.65 4.99 5.91
CA LEU A 134 -10.79 4.84 4.46
C LEU A 134 -9.61 4.07 3.86
N GLY A 135 -8.37 4.40 4.26
CA GLY A 135 -7.19 3.72 3.75
C GLY A 135 -7.14 2.22 4.13
N LEU A 136 -7.62 1.87 5.33
CA LEU A 136 -7.72 0.47 5.75
C LEU A 136 -8.80 -0.28 4.97
N GLU A 137 -9.96 0.34 4.77
CA GLU A 137 -11.06 -0.23 3.98
C GLU A 137 -10.64 -0.46 2.51
N GLN A 138 -9.94 0.50 1.90
CA GLN A 138 -9.40 0.36 0.54
C GLN A 138 -8.42 -0.80 0.42
N LEU A 139 -7.52 -0.95 1.41
CA LEU A 139 -6.57 -2.05 1.44
C LEU A 139 -7.29 -3.39 1.62
N GLU A 140 -8.22 -3.49 2.56
CA GLU A 140 -8.99 -4.71 2.82
C GLU A 140 -9.75 -5.17 1.56
N ASN A 141 -10.41 -4.24 0.87
CA ASN A 141 -11.10 -4.52 -0.39
C ASN A 141 -10.16 -5.08 -1.47
N TYR A 142 -8.95 -4.53 -1.60
CA TYR A 142 -7.95 -5.05 -2.53
C TYR A 142 -7.45 -6.45 -2.13
N LEU A 143 -7.20 -6.66 -0.83
CA LEU A 143 -6.66 -7.93 -0.33
C LEU A 143 -7.62 -9.11 -0.55
N CYS A 144 -8.93 -8.89 -0.59
CA CYS A 144 -9.91 -9.92 -0.90
C CYS A 144 -9.63 -10.64 -2.23
N THR A 145 -9.12 -9.93 -3.23
CA THR A 145 -8.90 -10.44 -4.59
C THR A 145 -7.43 -10.57 -4.99
N CYS A 146 -6.49 -10.29 -4.07
CA CYS A 146 -5.05 -10.30 -4.35
C CYS A 146 -4.42 -11.70 -4.18
N TYR A 147 -3.88 -12.29 -5.26
CA TYR A 147 -3.18 -13.58 -5.21
C TYR A 147 -1.66 -13.45 -5.39
N ASP A 148 -1.15 -12.22 -5.46
CA ASP A 148 0.26 -11.92 -5.66
C ASP A 148 1.04 -11.97 -4.32
N ALA A 149 1.64 -13.12 -4.03
CA ALA A 149 2.45 -13.30 -2.83
C ALA A 149 3.62 -12.30 -2.73
N ILE A 150 4.24 -11.94 -3.86
CA ILE A 150 5.38 -11.02 -3.88
C ILE A 150 4.90 -9.60 -3.61
N GLY A 151 3.84 -9.15 -4.28
CA GLY A 151 3.23 -7.84 -4.04
C GLY A 151 2.86 -7.64 -2.57
N LEU A 152 2.28 -8.67 -1.95
CA LEU A 152 1.96 -8.65 -0.52
C LEU A 152 3.21 -8.50 0.37
N LEU A 153 4.27 -9.26 0.09
CA LEU A 153 5.54 -9.15 0.83
C LEU A 153 6.21 -7.78 0.65
N LEU A 154 6.17 -7.22 -0.56
CA LEU A 154 6.67 -5.88 -0.84
C LEU A 154 5.88 -4.83 -0.04
N MET A 155 4.54 -4.94 0.03
CA MET A 155 3.71 -4.05 0.86
C MET A 155 4.02 -4.16 2.35
N VAL A 156 4.32 -5.36 2.87
CA VAL A 156 4.80 -5.53 4.25
C VAL A 156 6.12 -4.79 4.44
N ARG A 157 7.09 -4.99 3.53
CA ARG A 157 8.40 -4.33 3.60
C ARG A 157 8.28 -2.81 3.57
N LEU A 158 7.44 -2.27 2.67
CA LEU A 158 7.14 -0.84 2.58
C LEU A 158 6.55 -0.30 3.89
N THR A 159 5.61 -1.04 4.49
CA THR A 159 4.97 -0.66 5.76
C THR A 159 5.98 -0.57 6.90
N LEU A 160 6.88 -1.56 7.01
CA LEU A 160 7.96 -1.56 8.01
C LEU A 160 8.93 -0.39 7.79
N GLN A 161 9.25 -0.07 6.54
CA GLN A 161 10.12 1.07 6.23
C GLN A 161 9.46 2.40 6.58
N HIS A 162 8.14 2.54 6.37
CA HIS A 162 7.40 3.72 6.82
C HIS A 162 7.39 3.87 8.34
N GLN A 163 7.29 2.77 9.10
CA GLN A 163 7.42 2.80 10.56
C GLN A 163 8.81 3.31 10.98
N GLN A 164 9.88 2.81 10.37
CA GLN A 164 11.24 3.28 10.66
C GLN A 164 11.40 4.78 10.37
N VAL A 165 10.86 5.27 9.26
CA VAL A 165 10.90 6.69 8.90
C VAL A 165 10.16 7.55 9.93
N LEU A 166 8.97 7.13 10.39
CA LEU A 166 8.21 7.87 11.40
C LEU A 166 8.90 7.86 12.77
N GLN A 167 9.54 6.75 13.14
CA GLN A 167 10.35 6.66 14.35
C GLN A 167 11.52 7.64 14.30
N GLN A 168 12.25 7.70 13.18
CA GLN A 168 13.34 8.67 12.98
C GLN A 168 12.84 10.12 13.06
N ARG A 169 11.63 10.39 12.52
CA ARG A 169 10.97 11.71 12.59
C ARG A 169 10.36 12.01 13.96
N ARG A 170 10.31 11.05 14.89
CA ARG A 170 9.62 11.13 16.19
C ARG A 170 8.13 11.48 16.08
N VAL A 171 7.44 10.84 15.13
CA VAL A 171 6.01 11.05 14.85
C VAL A 171 5.22 9.76 15.18
N PRO A 172 4.67 9.62 16.40
CA PRO A 172 4.03 8.37 16.85
C PRO A 172 2.56 8.22 16.40
N VAL A 173 1.98 9.23 15.76
CA VAL A 173 0.51 9.29 15.53
C VAL A 173 -0.02 8.28 14.51
N LEU A 174 0.85 7.69 13.68
CA LEU A 174 0.47 6.70 12.68
C LEU A 174 0.80 5.25 13.08
N ASP A 175 1.43 5.02 14.24
CA ASP A 175 1.89 3.68 14.64
C ASP A 175 0.72 2.67 14.68
N THR A 176 -0.39 3.06 15.28
CA THR A 176 -1.61 2.22 15.33
C THR A 176 -2.14 1.91 13.94
N TYR A 177 -2.09 2.86 13.01
CA TYR A 177 -2.56 2.67 11.64
C TYR A 177 -1.65 1.69 10.88
N LEU A 178 -0.33 1.87 10.92
CA LEU A 178 0.62 0.99 10.23
C LEU A 178 0.61 -0.43 10.81
N ASN A 179 0.42 -0.57 12.12
CA ASN A 179 0.23 -1.89 12.74
C ASN A 179 -1.05 -2.58 12.23
N ARG A 180 -2.15 -1.84 12.05
CA ARG A 180 -3.38 -2.40 11.45
C ARG A 180 -3.18 -2.79 9.99
N VAL A 181 -2.40 -2.03 9.22
CA VAL A 181 -2.02 -2.41 7.85
C VAL A 181 -1.28 -3.76 7.84
N LEU A 182 -0.29 -3.95 8.73
CA LEU A 182 0.40 -5.24 8.86
C LEU A 182 -0.57 -6.38 9.25
N LEU A 183 -1.48 -6.12 10.20
CA LEU A 183 -2.48 -7.10 10.62
C LEU A 183 -3.45 -7.52 9.50
N LEU A 184 -3.67 -6.67 8.50
CA LEU A 184 -4.45 -7.02 7.30
C LEU A 184 -3.60 -7.82 6.29
N LEU A 185 -2.34 -7.46 6.12
CA LEU A 185 -1.44 -8.09 5.14
C LEU A 185 -1.06 -9.53 5.51
N TRP A 186 -0.71 -9.79 6.77
CA TRP A 186 -0.19 -11.09 7.21
C TRP A 186 -1.15 -12.26 6.98
N PRO A 187 -2.44 -12.19 7.38
CA PRO A 187 -3.39 -13.28 7.12
C PRO A 187 -3.55 -13.55 5.63
N ARG A 188 -3.50 -12.52 4.78
CA ARG A 188 -3.62 -12.70 3.34
C ARG A 188 -2.40 -13.38 2.74
N ILE A 189 -1.19 -13.02 3.17
CA ILE A 189 0.05 -13.70 2.76
C ILE A 189 -0.05 -15.18 3.09
N TYR A 190 -0.43 -15.51 4.33
CA TYR A 190 -0.57 -16.89 4.76
C TYR A 190 -1.56 -17.67 3.88
N ALA A 191 -2.74 -17.11 3.63
CA ALA A 191 -3.74 -17.74 2.77
C ALA A 191 -3.25 -17.98 1.33
N VAL A 192 -2.56 -17.00 0.74
CA VAL A 192 -2.01 -17.13 -0.63
C VAL A 192 -0.89 -18.18 -0.67
N LEU A 193 -0.03 -18.24 0.35
CA LEU A 193 1.01 -19.25 0.45
C LEU A 193 0.44 -20.65 0.66
N GLU A 194 -0.60 -20.83 1.48
CA GLU A 194 -1.28 -22.12 1.62
C GLU A 194 -1.87 -22.61 0.30
N LEU A 195 -2.50 -21.72 -0.48
CA LEU A 195 -3.00 -22.06 -1.82
C LEU A 195 -1.87 -22.51 -2.75
N ASN A 196 -0.71 -21.84 -2.70
CA ASN A 196 0.46 -22.24 -3.48
C ASN A 196 1.02 -23.60 -3.04
N VAL A 197 1.03 -23.89 -1.74
CA VAL A 197 1.47 -25.20 -1.23
C VAL A 197 0.51 -26.31 -1.63
N GLN A 198 -0.81 -26.07 -1.59
CA GLN A 198 -1.83 -27.05 -2.01
C GLN A 198 -1.82 -27.34 -3.52
N SER A 199 -1.16 -26.48 -4.32
CA SER A 199 -1.02 -26.67 -5.77
C SER A 199 0.19 -27.54 -6.16
N VAL A 200 1.08 -27.85 -5.20
CA VAL A 200 2.19 -28.80 -5.34
C VAL A 200 1.67 -30.22 -5.10
#